data_AF-A0A2E0PT95-F1
#
_entry.id   AF-A0A2E0PT95-F1
#
_cell.length_a   1.000
_cell.length_b   1.000
_cell.length_c   1.000
_cell.angle_alpha   90.00
_cell.angle_beta   90.00
_cell.angle_gamma   90.00
#
_symmetry.space_group_name_H-M   'P 1'
#
loop_
_entity.id
_entity.type
_entity.pdbx_description
1 polymer ?
#
loop_
_entity_poly.entity_id
_entity_poly.type
_entity_poly.pdbx_seq_one_letter_code
_entity_poly.pdbx_strand_id
1 'polypeptide(L)'
;MPKLVVKKHEPFVIILVVGLLSAMVSVVIWLLLDENHWQATRNQLIQKEDYRLLRDVNQRLNIDNAQLREEVIILERLTEIDTQAAARLQDDLKTLQDQIYHINGELEFYESIMTATTDSKGLNIQGLHIVDTGQENFYNFKLILTNVANSDKIVEVTMTMTIEGMSETGPQILSLDKMTADNQYTREIKFKNFERIEGNLTLPEGFKPLRVVVDLRQKNMKRSAVIRVFEWSTKIG
;
A
#
# COMPACT_ATOMS: atom_id res chain seq x y z
N MET A 1 -9.65 -5.39 135.62
CA MET A 1 -9.78 -6.83 135.29
C MET A 1 -10.02 -6.97 133.80
N PRO A 2 -9.12 -7.59 133.01
CA PRO A 2 -9.29 -7.73 131.56
C PRO A 2 -10.18 -8.95 131.22
N LYS A 3 -11.09 -8.76 130.27
CA LYS A 3 -12.11 -9.73 129.85
C LYS A 3 -11.55 -10.56 128.68
N LEU A 4 -11.24 -11.83 128.92
CA LEU A 4 -10.72 -12.77 127.92
C LEU A 4 -11.84 -13.13 126.93
N VAL A 5 -11.69 -12.77 125.66
CA VAL A 5 -12.58 -13.21 124.57
C VAL A 5 -11.95 -14.43 123.90
N VAL A 6 -12.44 -15.61 124.24
CA VAL A 6 -12.02 -16.86 123.62
C VAL A 6 -12.68 -16.94 122.24
N LYS A 7 -11.92 -16.68 121.16
CA LYS A 7 -12.35 -16.97 119.79
C LYS A 7 -12.25 -18.48 119.57
N LYS A 8 -13.37 -19.12 119.27
CA LYS A 8 -13.44 -20.52 118.82
C LYS A 8 -12.76 -20.60 117.45
N HIS A 9 -11.56 -21.17 117.39
CA HIS A 9 -10.86 -21.45 116.15
C HIS A 9 -11.44 -22.75 115.59
N GLU A 10 -12.20 -22.70 114.50
CA GLU A 10 -12.69 -23.90 113.80
C GLU A 10 -11.78 -24.17 112.59
N PRO A 11 -10.68 -24.94 112.78
CA PRO A 11 -9.64 -25.12 111.76
C PRO A 11 -10.19 -25.78 110.49
N PHE A 12 -11.25 -26.59 110.63
CA PHE A 12 -11.84 -27.33 109.53
C PHE A 12 -12.50 -26.41 108.48
N VAL A 13 -13.12 -25.31 108.91
CA VAL A 13 -13.77 -24.35 107.98
C VAL A 13 -12.74 -23.57 107.18
N ILE A 14 -11.63 -23.17 107.81
CA ILE A 14 -10.55 -22.44 107.14
C ILE A 14 -9.88 -23.34 106.08
N ILE A 15 -9.63 -24.60 106.42
CA ILE A 15 -9.04 -25.58 105.48
C ILE A 15 -9.98 -25.80 104.28
N LEU A 16 -11.30 -25.87 104.51
CA LEU A 16 -12.27 -26.02 103.42
C LEU A 16 -12.29 -24.81 102.50
N VAL A 17 -12.29 -23.59 103.05
CA VAL A 17 -12.27 -22.35 102.25
C VAL A 17 -10.98 -22.21 101.43
N VAL A 18 -9.83 -22.52 102.03
CA VAL A 18 -8.53 -22.48 101.33
C VAL A 18 -8.49 -23.55 100.22
N GLY A 19 -9.02 -24.75 100.48
CA GLY A 19 -9.14 -25.80 99.47
C GLY A 19 -10.03 -25.39 98.30
N LEU A 20 -11.15 -24.72 98.56
CA LEU A 20 -12.08 -24.25 97.55
C LEU A 20 -11.48 -23.12 96.70
N LEU A 21 -10.76 -22.18 97.33
CA LEU A 21 -10.01 -21.14 96.62
C LEU A 21 -8.90 -21.72 95.77
N SER A 22 -8.15 -22.70 96.29
CA SER A 22 -7.12 -23.39 95.52
C SER A 22 -7.70 -24.13 94.31
N ALA A 23 -8.84 -24.81 94.48
CA ALA A 23 -9.53 -25.48 93.39
C ALA A 23 -10.01 -24.49 92.32
N MET A 24 -10.55 -23.34 92.75
CA MET A 24 -10.98 -22.28 91.82
C MET A 24 -9.79 -21.71 91.03
N VAL A 25 -8.66 -21.46 91.70
CA VAL A 25 -7.43 -21.00 91.05
C VAL A 25 -6.90 -22.05 90.08
N SER A 26 -6.91 -23.34 90.45
CA SER A 26 -6.51 -24.43 89.55
C SER A 26 -7.41 -24.54 88.32
N VAL A 27 -8.72 -24.34 88.45
CA VAL A 27 -9.66 -24.34 87.30
C VAL A 27 -9.41 -23.14 86.37
N VAL A 28 -9.17 -21.96 86.93
CA VAL A 28 -8.83 -20.76 86.14
C VAL A 28 -7.50 -20.93 85.41
N ILE A 29 -6.49 -21.47 86.09
CA ILE A 29 -5.19 -21.78 85.50
C ILE A 29 -5.33 -22.84 84.39
N TRP A 30 -6.15 -23.88 84.61
CA TRP A 30 -6.42 -24.92 83.61
C TRP A 30 -7.10 -24.34 82.36
N LEU A 31 -8.10 -23.46 82.51
CA LEU A 31 -8.76 -22.80 81.39
C LEU A 31 -7.86 -21.82 80.62
N LEU A 32 -6.89 -21.18 81.30
CA LEU A 32 -5.93 -20.28 80.66
C LEU A 32 -4.81 -21.03 79.93
N LEU A 33 -4.41 -22.19 80.45
CA LEU A 33 -3.39 -23.06 79.87
C LEU A 33 -3.96 -24.04 78.84
N ASP A 34 -5.28 -24.16 78.71
CA ASP A 34 -5.90 -24.98 77.66
C ASP A 34 -5.63 -24.34 76.29
N GLU A 35 -4.54 -24.78 75.66
CA GLU A 35 -4.05 -24.32 74.36
C GLU A 35 -5.15 -24.37 73.29
N ASN A 36 -6.14 -25.24 73.46
CA ASN A 36 -7.19 -25.53 72.49
C ASN A 36 -8.06 -24.29 72.16
N HIS A 37 -8.31 -23.42 73.14
CA HIS A 37 -9.22 -22.27 72.96
C HIS A 37 -8.53 -21.10 72.22
N TRP A 38 -7.25 -20.89 72.51
CA TRP A 38 -6.41 -19.89 71.84
C TRP A 38 -5.99 -20.32 70.43
N GLN A 39 -5.76 -21.63 70.22
CA GLN A 39 -5.51 -22.20 68.89
C GLN A 39 -6.72 -22.03 67.96
N ALA A 40 -7.94 -22.28 68.44
CA ALA A 40 -9.15 -22.12 67.63
C ALA A 40 -9.35 -20.67 67.14
N THR A 41 -9.10 -19.69 68.00
CA THR A 41 -9.23 -18.26 67.65
C THR A 41 -8.10 -17.81 66.71
N ARG A 42 -6.87 -18.27 66.93
CA ARG A 42 -5.71 -17.96 66.08
C ARG A 42 -5.83 -18.61 64.69
N ASN A 43 -6.27 -19.86 64.63
CA ASN A 43 -6.45 -20.59 63.37
C ASN A 43 -7.58 -20.00 62.53
N GLN A 44 -8.69 -19.55 63.15
CA GLN A 44 -9.77 -18.88 62.40
C GLN A 44 -9.34 -17.54 61.78
N LEU A 45 -8.43 -16.81 62.42
CA LEU A 45 -7.90 -15.55 61.89
C LEU A 45 -6.92 -15.80 60.75
N ILE A 46 -5.94 -16.69 60.95
CA ILE A 46 -4.96 -17.06 59.92
C ILE A 46 -5.67 -17.64 58.69
N GLN A 47 -6.64 -18.53 58.89
CA GLN A 47 -7.38 -19.16 57.81
C GLN A 47 -8.22 -18.13 57.01
N LYS A 48 -8.80 -17.12 57.67
CA LYS A 48 -9.51 -16.02 56.99
C LYS A 48 -8.55 -15.14 56.17
N GLU A 49 -7.36 -14.87 56.67
CA GLU A 49 -6.32 -14.14 55.94
C GLU A 49 -5.85 -14.92 54.71
N ASP A 50 -5.57 -16.22 54.87
CA ASP A 50 -5.19 -17.11 53.76
C ASP A 50 -6.28 -17.22 52.68
N TYR A 51 -7.55 -17.36 53.07
CA TYR A 51 -8.66 -17.37 52.11
C TYR A 51 -8.82 -16.05 51.37
N ARG A 52 -8.57 -14.91 52.04
CA ARG A 52 -8.60 -13.59 51.39
C ARG A 52 -7.46 -13.44 50.40
N LEU A 53 -6.25 -13.84 50.78
CA LEU A 53 -5.08 -13.82 49.89
C LEU A 53 -5.33 -14.70 48.65
N LEU A 54 -5.80 -15.94 48.85
CA LEU A 54 -6.07 -16.86 47.77
C LEU A 54 -7.17 -16.33 46.84
N ARG A 55 -8.20 -15.67 47.38
CA ARG A 55 -9.24 -15.01 46.58
C ARG A 55 -8.68 -13.84 45.78
N ASP A 56 -7.86 -12.98 46.39
CA ASP A 56 -7.24 -11.85 45.70
C ASP A 56 -6.34 -12.34 44.55
N VAL A 57 -5.51 -13.35 44.81
CA VAL A 57 -4.67 -13.98 43.77
C VAL A 57 -5.52 -14.57 42.65
N ASN A 58 -6.60 -15.29 42.96
CA ASN A 58 -7.51 -15.81 41.94
C ASN A 58 -8.20 -14.70 41.15
N GLN A 59 -8.59 -13.61 41.80
CA GLN A 59 -9.19 -12.47 41.11
C GLN A 59 -8.18 -11.79 40.17
N ARG A 60 -6.95 -11.57 40.63
CA ARG A 60 -5.86 -11.05 39.78
C ARG A 60 -5.58 -11.97 38.60
N LEU A 61 -5.41 -13.27 38.85
CA LEU A 61 -5.18 -14.25 37.78
C LEU A 61 -6.32 -14.27 36.77
N ASN A 62 -7.58 -14.14 37.19
CA ASN A 62 -8.71 -14.05 36.27
C ASN A 62 -8.71 -12.76 35.45
N ILE A 63 -8.35 -11.63 36.05
CA ILE A 63 -8.20 -10.34 35.34
C ILE A 63 -7.07 -10.45 34.31
N ASP A 64 -5.92 -10.96 34.72
CA ASP A 64 -4.75 -11.14 33.84
C ASP A 64 -5.09 -12.11 32.69
N ASN A 65 -5.81 -13.21 32.97
CA ASN A 65 -6.23 -14.15 31.93
C ASN A 65 -7.22 -13.51 30.95
N ALA A 66 -8.14 -12.66 31.44
CA ALA A 66 -9.06 -11.94 30.58
C ALA A 66 -8.33 -10.92 29.68
N GLN A 67 -7.35 -10.19 30.24
CA GLN A 67 -6.52 -9.26 29.48
C GLN A 67 -5.67 -9.98 28.42
N LEU A 68 -5.02 -11.08 28.79
CA LEU A 68 -4.23 -11.89 27.85
C LEU A 68 -5.11 -12.48 26.73
N ARG A 69 -6.34 -12.89 27.02
CA ARG A 69 -7.28 -13.36 25.99
C ARG A 69 -7.66 -12.25 25.02
N GLU A 70 -7.91 -11.05 25.53
CA GLU A 70 -8.20 -9.89 24.69
C GLU A 70 -7.00 -9.55 23.80
N GLU A 71 -5.78 -9.57 24.34
CA GLU A 71 -4.55 -9.33 23.59
C GLU A 71 -4.33 -10.37 22.49
N VAL A 72 -4.56 -11.66 22.77
CA VAL A 72 -4.50 -12.73 21.76
C VAL A 72 -5.49 -12.48 20.63
N ILE A 73 -6.74 -12.12 20.93
CA ILE A 73 -7.76 -11.82 19.92
C ILE A 73 -7.33 -10.64 19.03
N ILE A 74 -6.74 -9.60 19.63
CA ILE A 74 -6.22 -8.45 18.89
C ILE A 74 -5.05 -8.87 17.99
N LEU A 75 -4.10 -9.64 18.50
CA LEU A 75 -2.94 -10.14 17.74
C LEU A 75 -3.35 -11.06 16.58
N GLU A 76 -4.32 -11.95 16.80
CA GLU A 76 -4.87 -12.82 15.75
C GLU A 76 -5.52 -11.99 14.65
N ARG A 77 -6.34 -11.00 15.00
CA ARG A 77 -6.96 -10.09 14.02
C ARG A 77 -5.92 -9.25 13.27
N LEU A 78 -4.88 -8.76 13.94
CA LEU A 78 -3.79 -8.03 13.28
C LEU A 78 -3.06 -8.92 12.28
N THR A 79 -2.77 -10.17 12.66
CA THR A 79 -2.14 -11.14 11.77
C THR A 79 -3.03 -11.45 10.55
N GLU A 80 -4.34 -11.59 10.75
CA GLU A 80 -5.28 -11.78 9.64
C GLU A 80 -5.30 -10.57 8.69
N ILE A 81 -5.30 -9.35 9.23
CA ILE A 81 -5.25 -8.13 8.41
C ILE A 81 -3.92 -8.05 7.63
N ASP A 82 -2.79 -8.30 8.29
CA ASP A 82 -1.47 -8.24 7.67
C ASP A 82 -1.32 -9.28 6.55
N THR A 83 -1.82 -10.50 6.75
CA THR A 83 -1.81 -11.54 5.71
C THR A 83 -2.69 -11.16 4.52
N GLN A 84 -3.87 -10.58 4.75
CA GLN A 84 -4.73 -10.08 3.67
C GLN A 84 -4.09 -8.90 2.92
N ALA A 85 -3.46 -7.97 3.64
CA ALA A 85 -2.75 -6.84 3.05
C ALA A 85 -1.56 -7.31 2.20
N ALA A 86 -0.77 -8.26 2.69
CA ALA A 86 0.33 -8.86 1.94
C ALA A 86 -0.14 -9.55 0.66
N ALA A 87 -1.24 -10.30 0.72
CA ALA A 87 -1.83 -10.94 -0.46
C ALA A 87 -2.29 -9.91 -1.51
N ARG A 88 -2.93 -8.81 -1.08
CA ARG A 88 -3.31 -7.70 -1.98
C ARG A 88 -2.09 -7.03 -2.62
N LEU A 89 -1.06 -6.73 -1.84
CA LEU A 89 0.18 -6.14 -2.37
C LEU A 89 0.84 -7.06 -3.40
N GLN A 90 0.82 -8.38 -3.18
CA GLN A 90 1.35 -9.34 -4.14
C GLN A 90 0.55 -9.37 -5.44
N ASP A 91 -0.77 -9.27 -5.38
CA ASP A 91 -1.65 -9.20 -6.55
C ASP A 91 -1.47 -7.89 -7.33
N ASP A 92 -1.36 -6.76 -6.62
CA ASP A 92 -1.05 -5.45 -7.21
C ASP A 92 0.32 -5.48 -7.90
N LEU A 93 1.35 -6.03 -7.24
CA LEU A 93 2.69 -6.18 -7.82
C LEU A 93 2.67 -7.06 -9.06
N LYS A 94 1.88 -8.13 -9.07
CA LYS A 94 1.72 -8.99 -10.24
C LYS A 94 1.03 -8.25 -11.37
N THR A 95 -0.05 -7.52 -11.07
CA THR A 95 -0.76 -6.70 -12.06
C THR A 95 0.14 -5.63 -12.66
N LEU A 96 0.92 -4.93 -11.83
CA LEU A 96 1.90 -3.95 -12.29
C LEU A 96 3.00 -4.60 -13.13
N GLN A 97 3.49 -5.78 -12.73
CA GLN A 97 4.48 -6.52 -13.53
C GLN A 97 3.89 -6.95 -14.88
N ASP A 98 2.66 -7.47 -14.91
CA ASP A 98 1.98 -7.84 -16.15
C ASP A 98 1.77 -6.62 -17.05
N GLN A 99 1.42 -5.45 -16.49
CA GLN A 99 1.36 -4.18 -17.23
C GLN A 99 2.74 -3.76 -17.75
N ILE A 100 3.79 -3.85 -16.94
CA ILE A 100 5.17 -3.57 -17.35
C ILE A 100 5.59 -4.52 -18.47
N TYR A 101 5.30 -5.82 -18.38
CA TYR A 101 5.59 -6.79 -19.43
C TYR A 101 4.79 -6.53 -20.70
N HIS A 102 3.54 -6.11 -20.58
CA HIS A 102 2.73 -5.74 -21.72
C HIS A 102 3.29 -4.48 -22.42
N ILE A 103 3.61 -3.44 -21.66
CA ILE A 103 4.17 -2.17 -22.17
C ILE A 103 5.59 -2.40 -22.71
N ASN A 104 6.45 -3.13 -22.01
CA ASN A 104 7.80 -3.43 -22.47
C ASN A 104 7.81 -4.42 -23.64
N GLY A 105 6.86 -5.36 -23.72
CA GLY A 105 6.72 -6.25 -24.87
C GLY A 105 6.27 -5.49 -26.12
N GLU A 106 5.36 -4.53 -25.96
CA GLU A 106 5.06 -3.56 -27.02
C GLU A 106 6.29 -2.72 -27.36
N LEU A 107 7.02 -2.22 -26.36
CA LEU A 107 8.22 -1.41 -26.55
C LEU A 107 9.36 -2.19 -27.21
N GLU A 108 9.63 -3.45 -26.87
CA GLU A 108 10.66 -4.29 -27.50
C GLU A 108 10.27 -4.70 -28.92
N PHE A 109 8.97 -4.86 -29.21
CA PHE A 109 8.50 -5.00 -30.59
C PHE A 109 8.69 -3.69 -31.38
N TYR A 110 8.34 -2.54 -30.78
CA TYR A 110 8.56 -1.23 -31.36
C TYR A 110 10.05 -0.87 -31.48
N GLU A 111 10.89 -1.27 -30.53
CA GLU A 111 12.34 -1.15 -30.53
C GLU A 111 12.96 -2.17 -31.48
N SER A 112 12.42 -3.37 -31.66
CA SER A 112 12.89 -4.28 -32.71
C SER A 112 12.66 -3.67 -34.11
N ILE A 113 11.53 -2.97 -34.28
CA ILE A 113 11.26 -2.15 -35.47
C ILE A 113 12.16 -0.89 -35.50
N MET A 114 12.45 -0.26 -34.34
CA MET A 114 13.14 1.04 -34.24
C MET A 114 14.68 0.96 -34.15
N THR A 115 15.25 -0.12 -33.63
CA THR A 115 16.70 -0.41 -33.51
C THR A 115 17.24 -1.00 -34.81
N ALA A 116 16.38 -1.61 -35.63
CA ALA A 116 16.68 -1.83 -37.04
C ALA A 116 16.85 -0.50 -37.82
N THR A 117 16.47 0.64 -37.24
CA THR A 117 16.45 1.97 -37.87
C THR A 117 17.28 3.07 -37.18
N THR A 118 17.78 2.87 -35.96
CA THR A 118 18.39 3.94 -35.15
C THR A 118 19.82 3.62 -34.72
N ASP A 119 20.75 3.49 -35.68
CA ASP A 119 22.13 3.88 -35.41
C ASP A 119 22.24 5.38 -35.68
N SER A 120 22.27 6.15 -34.60
CA SER A 120 22.16 7.61 -34.52
C SER A 120 23.32 8.37 -35.19
N LYS A 121 23.37 8.33 -36.53
CA LYS A 121 24.09 9.26 -37.42
C LYS A 121 23.32 9.36 -38.75
N GLY A 122 22.37 10.30 -38.87
CA GLY A 122 21.64 10.51 -40.13
C GLY A 122 20.28 11.18 -40.01
N LEU A 123 19.39 10.83 -40.95
CA LEU A 123 18.00 11.30 -41.08
C LEU A 123 17.22 11.23 -39.75
N ASN A 124 16.41 12.24 -39.46
CA ASN A 124 15.62 12.34 -38.22
C ASN A 124 14.33 13.16 -38.44
N ILE A 125 13.35 12.95 -37.56
CA ILE A 125 12.13 13.77 -37.46
C ILE A 125 12.25 14.60 -36.17
N GLN A 126 12.34 15.92 -36.33
CA GLN A 126 12.55 16.86 -35.22
C GLN A 126 11.28 17.05 -34.40
N GLY A 127 10.13 17.17 -35.06
CA GLY A 127 8.86 17.42 -34.39
C GLY A 127 7.69 17.59 -35.35
N LEU A 128 6.49 17.34 -34.83
CA LEU A 128 5.20 17.57 -35.47
C LEU A 128 4.38 18.53 -34.61
N HIS A 129 3.79 19.54 -35.24
CA HIS A 129 2.86 20.46 -34.61
C HIS A 129 1.53 20.44 -35.35
N ILE A 130 0.43 20.36 -34.60
CA ILE A 130 -0.93 20.37 -35.14
C ILE A 130 -1.66 21.56 -34.52
N VAL A 131 -2.24 22.38 -35.38
CA VAL A 131 -2.93 23.62 -35.02
C VAL A 131 -4.37 23.51 -35.50
N ASP A 132 -5.31 23.81 -34.59
CA ASP A 132 -6.72 23.91 -34.93
C ASP A 132 -6.97 25.18 -35.75
N THR A 133 -7.72 25.07 -36.84
CA THR A 133 -8.05 26.20 -37.71
C THR A 133 -9.31 26.94 -37.31
N GLY A 134 -10.04 26.44 -36.30
CA GLY A 134 -11.33 26.95 -35.86
C GLY A 134 -12.51 26.46 -36.71
N GLN A 135 -12.25 25.74 -37.81
CA GLN A 135 -13.26 25.00 -38.56
C GLN A 135 -13.31 23.55 -38.08
N GLU A 136 -14.52 23.04 -37.89
CA GLU A 136 -14.73 21.69 -37.36
C GLU A 136 -14.03 20.63 -38.23
N ASN A 137 -13.27 19.75 -37.57
CA ASN A 137 -12.48 18.67 -38.17
C ASN A 137 -11.40 19.13 -39.18
N PHE A 138 -11.01 20.39 -39.18
CA PHE A 138 -9.97 20.93 -40.07
C PHE A 138 -8.76 21.43 -39.27
N TYR A 139 -7.58 20.85 -39.55
CA TYR A 139 -6.34 21.12 -38.83
C TYR A 139 -5.22 21.45 -39.79
N ASN A 140 -4.30 22.31 -39.35
CA ASN A 140 -3.03 22.53 -40.05
C ASN A 140 -1.92 21.79 -39.33
N PHE A 141 -1.06 21.12 -40.08
CA PHE A 141 0.13 20.46 -39.52
C PHE A 141 1.41 21.08 -40.03
N LYS A 142 2.43 21.03 -39.18
CA LYS A 142 3.80 21.43 -39.49
C LYS A 142 4.74 20.34 -39.01
N LEU A 143 5.42 19.70 -39.95
CA LEU A 143 6.40 18.67 -39.71
C LEU A 143 7.79 19.19 -40.05
N ILE A 144 8.75 18.95 -39.16
CA ILE A 144 10.14 19.37 -39.33
C ILE A 144 11.02 18.13 -39.44
N LEU A 145 11.69 18.01 -40.58
CA LEU A 145 12.65 16.96 -40.86
C LEU A 145 14.07 17.51 -40.76
N THR A 146 14.98 16.73 -40.19
CA THR A 146 16.40 17.10 -40.09
C THR A 146 17.28 15.95 -40.51
N ASN A 147 18.43 16.28 -41.09
CA ASN A 147 19.45 15.29 -41.44
C ASN A 147 20.80 15.80 -40.95
N VAL A 148 21.32 15.15 -39.91
CA VAL A 148 22.62 15.50 -39.31
C VAL A 148 23.68 14.55 -39.89
N ALA A 149 23.96 14.71 -41.19
CA ALA A 149 25.00 13.96 -41.88
C ALA A 149 26.23 14.83 -42.11
N ASN A 150 27.43 14.27 -41.92
CA ASN A 150 28.71 14.93 -42.21
C ASN A 150 29.00 15.10 -43.72
N SER A 151 28.02 14.85 -44.59
CA SER A 151 28.20 14.90 -46.04
C SER A 151 27.18 15.84 -46.68
N ASP A 152 27.65 16.65 -47.64
CA ASP A 152 26.89 17.68 -48.34
C ASP A 152 25.85 17.13 -49.36
N LYS A 153 25.41 15.88 -49.18
CA LYS A 153 24.57 15.14 -50.11
C LYS A 153 23.08 15.42 -49.88
N ILE A 154 22.33 15.59 -50.96
CA ILE A 154 20.86 15.64 -50.92
C ILE A 154 20.34 14.25 -50.56
N VAL A 155 19.43 14.19 -49.59
CA VAL A 155 18.74 12.97 -49.16
C VAL A 155 17.36 12.95 -49.80
N GLU A 156 17.05 11.84 -50.49
CA GLU A 156 15.73 11.57 -51.02
C GLU A 156 15.00 10.61 -50.08
N VAL A 157 13.86 11.03 -49.53
CA VAL A 157 13.05 10.25 -48.60
C VAL A 157 11.61 10.16 -49.08
N THR A 158 10.93 9.08 -48.71
CA THR A 158 9.47 8.95 -48.82
C THR A 158 8.89 9.09 -47.42
N MET A 159 7.89 9.94 -47.25
CA MET A 159 7.17 10.11 -45.99
C MET A 159 5.81 9.43 -46.08
N THR A 160 5.41 8.74 -45.02
CA THR A 160 4.04 8.28 -44.81
C THR A 160 3.60 8.72 -43.43
N MET A 161 2.41 9.33 -43.34
CA MET A 161 1.83 9.75 -42.07
C MET A 161 0.47 9.09 -41.89
N THR A 162 0.22 8.56 -40.69
CA THR A 162 -1.05 7.94 -40.30
C THR A 162 -1.51 8.47 -38.95
N ILE A 163 -2.82 8.59 -38.76
CA ILE A 163 -3.44 9.06 -37.53
C ILE A 163 -4.28 7.91 -36.98
N GLU A 164 -3.98 7.53 -35.74
CA GLU A 164 -4.70 6.48 -35.03
C GLU A 164 -5.65 7.14 -34.04
N GLY A 165 -6.89 6.63 -33.99
CA GLY A 165 -7.93 7.18 -33.14
C GLY A 165 -9.11 6.23 -32.97
N MET A 166 -10.19 6.75 -32.41
CA MET A 166 -11.46 6.05 -32.24
C MET A 166 -12.54 6.73 -33.08
N SER A 167 -13.30 5.95 -33.84
CA SER A 167 -14.56 6.39 -34.47
C SER A 167 -15.75 5.78 -33.73
N GLU A 168 -16.98 6.13 -34.13
CA GLU A 168 -18.19 5.54 -33.55
C GLU A 168 -18.25 4.01 -33.68
N THR A 169 -17.54 3.45 -34.67
CA THR A 169 -17.48 2.01 -34.93
C THR A 169 -16.32 1.28 -34.24
N GLY A 170 -15.47 2.00 -33.50
CA GLY A 170 -14.32 1.43 -32.79
C GLY A 170 -12.96 2.03 -33.21
N PRO A 171 -11.83 1.38 -32.87
CA PRO A 171 -10.50 1.87 -33.22
C PRO A 171 -10.29 1.89 -34.74
N GLN A 172 -9.81 3.03 -35.26
CA GLN A 172 -9.63 3.25 -36.69
C GLN A 172 -8.31 3.99 -36.97
N ILE A 173 -7.66 3.63 -38.08
CA ILE A 173 -6.43 4.24 -38.56
C ILE A 173 -6.71 4.95 -39.88
N LEU A 174 -6.32 6.22 -39.97
CA LEU A 174 -6.47 7.06 -41.15
C LEU A 174 -5.10 7.40 -41.73
N SER A 175 -4.90 7.13 -43.02
CA SER A 175 -3.70 7.56 -43.74
C SER A 175 -3.84 8.99 -44.22
N LEU A 176 -2.72 9.73 -44.25
CA LEU A 176 -2.67 11.12 -44.72
C LEU A 176 -3.34 11.29 -46.08
N ASP A 177 -3.11 10.38 -47.02
CA ASP A 177 -3.67 10.43 -48.39
C ASP A 177 -5.21 10.48 -48.43
N LYS A 178 -5.88 9.99 -47.38
CA LYS A 178 -7.34 10.03 -47.25
C LYS A 178 -7.85 11.31 -46.56
N MET A 179 -6.95 12.09 -45.98
CA MET A 179 -7.25 13.26 -45.15
C MET A 179 -6.81 14.59 -45.77
N THR A 180 -5.95 14.57 -46.79
CA THR A 180 -5.55 15.74 -47.57
C THR A 180 -6.04 15.61 -49.00
N ALA A 181 -6.59 16.70 -49.55
CA ALA A 181 -6.90 16.80 -50.97
C ALA A 181 -5.64 16.87 -51.85
N ASP A 182 -4.52 17.30 -51.27
CA ASP A 182 -3.23 17.39 -51.93
C ASP A 182 -2.39 16.15 -51.60
N ASN A 183 -2.33 15.21 -52.53
CA ASN A 183 -1.63 13.94 -52.39
C ASN A 183 -0.10 14.10 -52.66
N GLN A 184 0.43 15.32 -52.53
CA GLN A 184 1.83 15.64 -52.84
C GLN A 184 2.80 15.21 -51.72
N TYR A 185 2.35 15.16 -50.47
CA TYR A 185 3.22 14.92 -49.31
C TYR A 185 3.77 13.50 -49.21
N THR A 186 3.16 12.54 -49.89
CA THR A 186 3.52 11.11 -49.84
C THR A 186 4.52 10.72 -50.95
N ARG A 187 4.88 11.64 -51.86
CA ARG A 187 5.48 11.30 -53.17
C ARG A 187 6.94 11.66 -53.38
N GLU A 188 7.77 11.53 -52.34
CA GLU A 188 9.21 11.80 -52.32
C GLU A 188 9.56 13.27 -51.98
N ILE A 189 10.38 13.43 -50.95
CA ILE A 189 10.87 14.70 -50.43
C ILE A 189 12.39 14.67 -50.57
N LYS A 190 12.96 15.73 -51.13
CA LYS A 190 14.40 15.86 -51.35
C LYS A 190 14.92 17.06 -50.58
N PHE A 191 15.76 16.80 -49.59
CA PHE A 191 16.31 17.87 -48.75
C PHE A 191 17.73 17.55 -48.30
N LYS A 192 18.45 18.58 -47.85
CA LYS A 192 19.86 18.46 -47.46
C LYS A 192 20.02 18.39 -45.95
N ASN A 193 19.60 19.45 -45.26
CA ASN A 193 19.82 19.64 -43.82
C ASN A 193 18.50 19.69 -43.05
N PHE A 194 17.55 20.47 -43.54
CA PHE A 194 16.24 20.64 -42.94
C PHE A 194 15.20 20.73 -44.05
N GLU A 195 14.00 20.23 -43.76
CA GLU A 195 12.82 20.46 -44.58
C GLU A 195 11.64 20.74 -43.66
N ARG A 196 10.82 21.71 -44.04
CA ARG A 196 9.57 21.99 -43.36
C ARG A 196 8.42 21.63 -44.28
N ILE A 197 7.57 20.73 -43.82
CA ILE A 197 6.38 20.30 -44.53
C ILE A 197 5.18 20.87 -43.80
N GLU A 198 4.39 21.65 -44.52
CA GLU A 198 3.14 22.24 -44.02
C GLU A 198 2.00 21.74 -44.90
N GLY A 199 0.88 21.42 -44.26
CA GLY A 199 -0.31 20.98 -44.96
C GLY A 199 -1.53 20.95 -44.06
N ASN A 200 -2.62 20.46 -44.64
CA ASN A 200 -3.94 20.54 -44.05
C ASN A 200 -4.46 19.11 -43.85
N LEU A 201 -5.18 18.89 -42.76
CA LEU A 201 -5.78 17.62 -42.39
C LEU A 201 -7.27 17.84 -42.22
N THR A 202 -8.08 17.06 -42.94
CA THR A 202 -9.52 16.96 -42.70
C THR A 202 -9.81 15.61 -42.08
N LEU A 203 -10.38 15.62 -40.87
CA LEU A 203 -10.82 14.40 -40.18
C LEU A 203 -12.29 14.08 -40.50
N PRO A 204 -12.68 12.80 -40.58
CA PRO A 204 -14.08 12.42 -40.66
C PRO A 204 -14.84 12.84 -39.39
N GLU A 205 -16.13 13.13 -39.53
CA GLU A 205 -17.01 13.45 -38.42
C GLU A 205 -17.05 12.30 -37.39
N GLY A 206 -16.99 12.63 -36.10
CA GLY A 206 -16.99 11.66 -35.00
C GLY A 206 -15.66 10.92 -34.76
N PHE A 207 -14.61 11.20 -35.53
CA PHE A 207 -13.28 10.62 -35.30
C PHE A 207 -12.51 11.38 -34.21
N LYS A 208 -12.12 10.66 -33.15
CA LYS A 208 -11.29 11.17 -32.05
C LYS A 208 -9.84 10.73 -32.24
N PRO A 209 -8.95 11.60 -32.72
CA PRO A 209 -7.53 11.26 -32.89
C PRO A 209 -6.85 11.07 -31.53
N LEU A 210 -5.96 10.09 -31.45
CA LEU A 210 -5.17 9.78 -30.25
C LEU A 210 -3.69 10.05 -30.48
N ARG A 211 -3.16 9.61 -31.63
CA ARG A 211 -1.74 9.74 -31.96
C ARG A 211 -1.49 9.82 -33.46
N VAL A 212 -0.35 10.39 -33.82
CA VAL A 212 0.12 10.50 -35.20
C VAL A 212 1.42 9.72 -35.34
N VAL A 213 1.49 8.83 -36.33
CA VAL A 213 2.68 8.05 -36.68
C VAL A 213 3.23 8.60 -37.98
N VAL A 214 4.52 8.93 -37.99
CA VAL A 214 5.25 9.42 -39.16
C VAL A 214 6.39 8.44 -39.46
N ASP A 215 6.37 7.84 -40.66
CA ASP A 215 7.40 6.94 -41.20
C ASP A 215 8.14 7.67 -42.33
N LEU A 216 9.45 7.87 -42.17
CA LEU A 216 10.35 8.35 -43.21
C LEU A 216 11.24 7.23 -43.70
N ARG A 217 11.37 7.06 -45.02
CA ARG A 217 12.24 6.04 -45.62
C ARG A 217 13.17 6.65 -46.65
N GLN A 218 14.47 6.48 -46.49
CA GLN A 218 15.45 6.94 -47.48
C GLN A 218 15.51 5.99 -48.69
N LYS A 219 15.40 6.53 -49.91
CA LYS A 219 15.31 5.73 -51.17
C LYS A 219 16.54 4.85 -51.44
N ASN A 220 17.71 5.28 -50.98
CA ASN A 220 19.00 4.64 -51.29
C ASN A 220 19.60 3.78 -50.16
N MET A 221 18.95 3.69 -48.99
CA MET A 221 19.48 2.94 -47.84
C MET A 221 18.36 2.18 -47.12
N LYS A 222 18.37 0.84 -47.24
CA LYS A 222 17.36 -0.05 -46.63
C LYS A 222 17.29 0.00 -45.09
N ARG A 223 18.33 0.53 -44.42
CA ARG A 223 18.41 0.63 -42.95
C ARG A 223 18.22 2.08 -42.43
N SER A 224 17.80 3.01 -43.28
CA SER A 224 17.61 4.42 -42.91
C SER A 224 16.13 4.80 -42.99
N ALA A 225 15.27 3.95 -42.45
CA ALA A 225 13.92 4.35 -42.12
C ALA A 225 13.92 5.04 -40.74
N VAL A 226 13.01 5.96 -40.48
CA VAL A 226 12.87 6.64 -39.19
C VAL A 226 11.39 6.74 -38.91
N ILE A 227 10.96 6.12 -37.82
CA ILE A 227 9.56 6.17 -37.38
C ILE A 227 9.49 7.00 -36.11
N ARG A 228 8.53 7.93 -36.06
CA ARG A 228 8.20 8.70 -34.85
C ARG A 228 6.71 8.69 -34.59
N VAL A 229 6.35 8.57 -33.33
CA VAL A 229 4.98 8.68 -32.84
C VAL A 229 4.85 9.97 -32.05
N PHE A 230 3.79 10.72 -32.30
CA PHE A 230 3.45 11.95 -31.61
C PHE A 230 2.07 11.80 -30.98
N GLU A 231 1.93 12.14 -29.70
CA GLU A 231 0.60 12.23 -29.09
C GLU A 231 -0.20 13.37 -29.72
N TRP A 232 -1.50 13.15 -29.92
CA TRP A 232 -2.37 14.16 -30.48
C TRP A 232 -2.59 15.29 -29.47
N SER A 233 -2.02 16.47 -29.77
CA SER A 233 -2.29 17.69 -29.01
C SER A 233 -2.49 18.85 -29.98
N THR A 234 -3.68 19.45 -29.93
CA THR A 234 -4.01 20.65 -30.72
C THR A 234 -3.74 21.87 -29.86
N LYS A 235 -2.87 22.76 -30.33
CA LYS A 235 -2.82 24.12 -29.80
C LYS A 235 -3.85 24.95 -30.54
N ILE A 236 -4.65 25.72 -29.80
CA ILE A 236 -5.53 26.73 -30.38
C ILE A 236 -4.61 27.82 -30.95
N GLY A 237 -4.75 28.09 -32.25
CA GLY A 237 -4.02 29.14 -32.96
C GLY A 237 -4.63 30.51 -32.76
#